data_AF-A0A251U6H7-F1
#
_entry.id   AF-A0A251U6H7-F1
#
_cell.length_a   1.000
_cell.length_b   1.000
_cell.length_c   1.000
_cell.angle_alpha   90.00
_cell.angle_beta   90.00
_cell.angle_gamma   90.00
#
_symmetry.space_group_name_H-M   'P 1'
#
loop_
_entity.id
_entity.type
_entity.pdbx_description
1 polymer ?
#
loop_
_entity_poly.entity_id
_entity_poly.type
_entity_poly.pdbx_seq_one_letter_code
_entity_poly.pdbx_strand_id
1 'polypeptide(L)'
;MTVPETPSPDQPRDGSFVIKKEHGNIIEGGARKRHHRMHNNNNQVLSNVSQNGSQAGSTYSEICSLAAQHFGRIREVLVERSVTSALNSGFLTPYRERLMVALGLELFTVNDEKFMDMFVAPGAIDILQNEQQSLHKRQKILHSCLTEFKSVARSL
;
A
#
# COMPACT_ATOMS: atom_id res chain seq x y z
N MET A 1 -14.89 -25.47 -10.68
CA MET A 1 -14.11 -24.98 -9.53
C MET A 1 -12.90 -25.91 -9.39
N THR A 2 -11.78 -25.51 -9.98
CA THR A 2 -10.54 -26.29 -9.98
C THR A 2 -9.42 -25.30 -9.68
N VAL A 3 -8.66 -25.59 -8.61
CA VAL A 3 -7.59 -24.73 -8.09
C VAL A 3 -6.40 -24.79 -9.07
N PRO A 4 -5.75 -23.66 -9.44
CA PRO A 4 -4.53 -23.71 -10.25
C PRO A 4 -3.36 -24.19 -9.39
N GLU A 5 -2.64 -25.21 -9.85
CA GLU A 5 -1.39 -25.63 -9.22
C GLU A 5 -0.32 -24.55 -9.41
N THR A 6 0.29 -24.12 -8.31
CA THR A 6 1.46 -23.25 -8.30
C THR A 6 2.70 -24.07 -8.70
N PRO A 7 3.49 -23.65 -9.71
CA PRO A 7 4.69 -24.39 -10.08
C PRO A 7 5.74 -24.29 -8.96
N SER A 8 6.42 -25.40 -8.66
CA SER A 8 7.54 -25.44 -7.71
C SER A 8 8.71 -24.59 -8.21
N PRO A 9 9.48 -23.94 -7.31
CA PRO A 9 10.55 -23.03 -7.69
C PRO A 9 11.75 -23.79 -8.31
N ASP A 10 12.26 -23.24 -9.41
CA ASP A 10 13.41 -23.76 -10.15
C ASP A 10 14.68 -23.83 -9.28
N GLN A 11 15.30 -25.02 -9.23
CA GLN A 11 16.67 -25.18 -8.72
C GLN A 11 17.70 -24.71 -9.76
N PRO A 12 18.85 -24.17 -9.33
CA PRO A 12 19.86 -23.65 -10.24
C PRO A 12 20.49 -24.79 -11.05
N ARG A 13 20.33 -24.73 -12.38
CA ARG A 13 21.00 -25.63 -13.33
C ARG A 13 22.46 -25.23 -13.46
N ASP A 14 23.36 -26.11 -13.06
CA ASP A 14 24.74 -26.07 -13.54
C ASP A 14 24.79 -26.55 -15.00
N GLY A 15 25.53 -25.79 -15.80
CA GLY A 15 25.46 -25.82 -17.25
C GLY A 15 25.94 -27.11 -17.91
N SER A 16 25.25 -27.51 -18.97
CA SER A 16 25.88 -27.90 -20.24
C SER A 16 24.81 -27.99 -21.34
N PHE A 17 24.93 -27.10 -22.32
CA PHE A 17 24.24 -27.23 -23.60
C PHE A 17 24.93 -28.33 -24.40
N VAL A 18 24.24 -29.45 -24.68
CA VAL A 18 24.46 -30.23 -25.90
C VAL A 18 23.11 -30.77 -26.41
N ILE A 19 22.83 -30.43 -27.65
CA ILE A 19 21.68 -30.83 -28.46
C ILE A 19 21.91 -32.25 -29.00
N LYS A 20 20.97 -33.20 -28.79
CA LYS A 20 20.43 -34.14 -29.83
C LYS A 20 19.58 -35.30 -29.26
N LYS A 21 18.34 -35.36 -29.76
CA LYS A 21 17.57 -36.49 -30.34
C LYS A 21 17.80 -37.95 -29.86
N GLU A 22 16.65 -38.56 -29.52
CA GLU A 22 16.19 -39.93 -29.86
C GLU A 22 16.48 -41.16 -28.95
N HIS A 23 15.38 -41.88 -28.68
CA HIS A 23 15.11 -43.27 -28.25
C HIS A 23 16.24 -44.30 -28.08
N GLY A 24 16.13 -45.09 -27.00
CA GLY A 24 16.67 -46.46 -26.93
C GLY A 24 16.90 -46.99 -25.51
N ASN A 25 16.10 -47.95 -25.07
CA ASN A 25 16.39 -48.87 -23.95
C ASN A 25 17.67 -49.65 -24.23
N ILE A 26 18.53 -49.90 -23.23
CA ILE A 26 19.37 -51.11 -23.08
C ILE A 26 20.03 -51.14 -21.68
N ILE A 27 20.35 -52.37 -21.29
CA ILE A 27 20.50 -52.98 -19.96
C ILE A 27 21.99 -52.98 -19.53
N GLU A 28 22.20 -53.09 -18.21
CA GLU A 28 23.30 -53.80 -17.52
C GLU A 28 24.72 -53.21 -17.46
N GLY A 29 25.25 -53.17 -16.23
CA GLY A 29 26.67 -53.45 -15.97
C GLY A 29 27.42 -52.42 -15.11
N GLY A 30 27.84 -52.84 -13.91
CA GLY A 30 29.15 -52.45 -13.38
C GLY A 30 29.20 -51.77 -12.00
N ALA A 31 29.54 -52.56 -10.99
CA ALA A 31 29.92 -52.12 -9.66
C ALA A 31 31.24 -51.31 -9.65
N ARG A 32 31.35 -50.32 -8.75
CA ARG A 32 32.60 -49.95 -8.02
C ARG A 32 32.34 -48.93 -6.89
N LYS A 33 32.48 -49.41 -5.64
CA LYS A 33 32.74 -48.61 -4.42
C LYS A 33 33.96 -47.69 -4.63
N ARG A 34 33.93 -46.45 -4.10
CA ARG A 34 34.96 -45.89 -3.17
C ARG A 34 34.69 -44.43 -2.73
N HIS A 35 34.48 -44.30 -1.42
CA HIS A 35 34.93 -43.25 -0.48
C HIS A 35 34.32 -41.84 -0.44
N HIS A 36 33.82 -41.51 0.75
CA HIS A 36 33.59 -40.17 1.29
C HIS A 36 34.89 -39.35 1.33
N ARG A 37 34.80 -38.07 0.95
CA ARG A 37 35.75 -37.06 1.42
C ARG A 37 34.99 -35.80 1.81
N MET A 38 34.83 -35.63 3.11
CA MET A 38 34.38 -34.40 3.76
C MET A 38 35.38 -33.30 3.40
N HIS A 39 34.93 -32.27 2.68
CA HIS A 39 35.69 -31.03 2.55
C HIS A 39 35.09 -30.00 3.51
N ASN A 40 35.87 -29.80 4.56
CA ASN A 40 35.73 -28.85 5.64
C ASN A 40 35.68 -27.41 5.10
N ASN A 41 34.55 -26.73 5.24
CA ASN A 41 34.50 -25.27 5.12
C ASN A 41 34.12 -24.68 6.48
N ASN A 42 35.13 -24.11 7.13
CA ASN A 42 35.07 -23.43 8.42
C ASN A 42 34.02 -22.31 8.39
N ASN A 43 32.85 -22.54 8.97
CA ASN A 43 32.09 -21.48 9.62
C ASN A 43 31.99 -21.84 11.10
N GLN A 44 32.98 -21.36 11.85
CA GLN A 44 33.01 -21.40 13.30
C GLN A 44 31.77 -20.71 13.87
N VAL A 45 30.75 -21.49 14.22
CA VAL A 45 29.78 -21.15 15.27
C VAL A 45 29.69 -22.33 16.21
N LEU A 46 30.85 -22.77 16.70
CA LEU A 46 30.95 -23.47 17.97
C LEU A 46 31.13 -22.37 19.02
N SER A 47 30.02 -21.76 19.42
CA SER A 47 30.01 -20.96 20.64
C SER A 47 30.33 -21.89 21.79
N ASN A 48 31.54 -21.70 22.33
CA ASN A 48 32.05 -22.32 23.54
C ASN A 48 31.01 -22.24 24.67
N VAL A 49 30.27 -23.32 24.91
CA VAL A 49 29.66 -23.55 26.22
C VAL A 49 30.76 -24.12 27.09
N SER A 50 31.57 -23.22 27.63
CA SER A 50 32.47 -23.53 28.73
C SER A 50 31.59 -23.99 29.89
N GLN A 51 31.67 -25.29 30.17
CA GLN A 51 31.17 -25.88 31.41
C GLN A 51 31.97 -25.26 32.55
N ASN A 52 31.43 -24.21 33.17
CA ASN A 52 31.83 -23.82 34.52
C ASN A 52 30.54 -23.55 35.30
N GLY A 53 30.34 -24.44 36.28
CA GLY A 53 29.08 -24.62 36.99
C GLY A 53 28.59 -23.36 37.71
N SER A 54 27.27 -23.31 37.85
CA SER A 54 26.49 -22.84 39.01
C SER A 54 25.07 -22.40 38.64
N GLN A 55 24.49 -22.87 37.53
CA GLN A 55 23.03 -22.98 37.37
C GLN A 55 22.75 -23.80 36.11
N ALA A 56 22.55 -25.11 36.28
CA ALA A 56 22.02 -25.92 35.19
C ALA A 56 20.56 -25.48 34.95
N GLY A 57 20.37 -24.55 34.02
CA GLY A 57 19.06 -24.37 33.41
C GLY A 57 18.66 -25.72 32.83
N SER A 58 17.49 -26.24 33.23
CA SER A 58 16.94 -27.45 32.60
C SER A 58 16.96 -27.28 31.09
N THR A 59 17.23 -28.34 30.32
CA THR A 59 17.11 -28.35 28.85
C THR A 59 15.78 -27.74 28.39
N TYR A 60 14.73 -27.89 29.20
CA TYR A 60 13.44 -27.22 29.01
C TYR A 60 13.57 -25.69 28.98
N SER A 61 14.31 -25.09 29.91
CA SER A 61 14.55 -23.64 29.98
C SER A 61 15.34 -23.14 28.77
N GLU A 62 16.28 -23.93 28.25
CA GLU A 62 17.03 -23.60 27.03
C GLU A 62 16.11 -23.61 25.80
N ILE A 63 15.28 -24.66 25.66
CA ILE A 63 14.27 -24.77 24.60
C ILE A 63 13.31 -23.57 24.66
N CYS A 64 12.81 -23.22 25.84
CA CYS A 64 11.95 -22.05 26.01
C CYS A 64 12.65 -20.74 25.61
N SER A 65 13.93 -20.59 25.94
CA SER A 65 14.71 -19.39 25.60
C SER A 65 14.93 -19.26 24.09
N LEU A 66 15.31 -20.36 23.43
CA LEU A 66 15.44 -20.42 21.97
C LEU A 66 14.10 -20.17 21.26
N ALA A 67 13.02 -20.78 21.74
CA ALA A 67 11.69 -20.55 21.20
C ALA A 67 11.28 -19.08 21.32
N ALA A 68 11.51 -18.46 22.49
CA ALA A 68 11.23 -17.04 22.71
C ALA A 68 12.04 -16.14 21.76
N GLN A 69 13.33 -16.45 21.55
CA GLN A 69 14.16 -15.75 20.57
C GLN A 69 13.62 -15.88 19.14
N HIS A 70 13.20 -17.08 18.73
CA HIS A 70 12.61 -17.30 17.41
C HIS A 70 11.29 -16.56 17.22
N PHE A 71 10.39 -16.61 18.20
CA PHE A 71 9.14 -15.85 18.13
C PHE A 71 9.38 -14.34 18.14
N GLY A 72 10.38 -13.87 18.89
CA GLY A 72 10.82 -12.47 18.84
C GLY A 72 11.23 -12.05 17.43
N ARG A 73 12.09 -12.85 16.78
CA ARG A 73 12.56 -12.59 15.41
C ARG A 73 11.44 -12.67 14.37
N ILE A 74 10.52 -13.63 14.51
CA ILE A 74 9.34 -13.72 13.64
C ILE A 74 8.48 -12.46 13.78
N ARG A 75 8.22 -12.02 15.02
CA ARG A 75 7.42 -10.82 15.28
C ARG A 75 8.05 -9.57 14.68
N GLU A 76 9.35 -9.39 14.87
CA GLU A 76 10.12 -8.28 14.29
C GLU A 76 9.97 -8.25 12.77
N VAL A 77 10.25 -9.37 12.09
CA VAL A 77 10.10 -9.46 10.63
C VAL A 77 8.67 -9.19 10.18
N LEU A 78 7.68 -9.72 10.89
CA LEU A 78 6.28 -9.49 10.55
C LEU A 78 5.93 -8.00 10.65
N VAL A 79 6.27 -7.35 11.76
CA VAL A 79 5.95 -5.95 12.02
C VAL A 79 6.71 -5.02 11.07
N GLU A 80 8.02 -5.20 10.91
CA GLU A 80 8.85 -4.28 10.15
C GLU A 80 8.65 -4.41 8.64
N ARG A 81 8.40 -5.62 8.14
CA ARG A 81 8.44 -5.89 6.68
C ARG A 81 7.11 -6.31 6.07
N SER A 82 6.28 -7.07 6.81
CA SER A 82 5.11 -7.69 6.20
C SER A 82 3.82 -6.92 6.43
N VAL A 83 3.58 -6.40 7.63
CA VAL A 83 2.28 -5.77 7.99
C VAL A 83 2.05 -4.52 7.15
N THR A 84 3.02 -3.60 7.12
CA THR A 84 2.92 -2.36 6.35
C THR A 84 2.83 -2.64 4.85
N SER A 85 3.61 -3.60 4.35
CA SER A 85 3.58 -3.96 2.92
C SER A 85 2.25 -4.58 2.50
N ALA A 86 1.74 -5.53 3.30
CA ALA A 86 0.45 -6.18 3.05
C ALA A 86 -0.73 -5.20 3.15
N LEU A 87 -0.70 -4.29 4.13
CA LEU A 87 -1.72 -3.26 4.26
C LEU A 87 -1.72 -2.30 3.06
N ASN A 88 -0.54 -1.84 2.65
CA ASN A 88 -0.42 -0.94 1.51
C ASN A 88 -0.85 -1.61 0.20
N SER A 89 -0.28 -2.77 -0.12
CA SER A 89 -0.57 -3.47 -1.38
C SER A 89 -1.97 -4.09 -1.44
N GLY A 90 -2.47 -4.62 -0.32
CA GLY A 90 -3.77 -5.28 -0.27
C GLY A 90 -4.95 -4.33 -0.15
N PHE A 91 -4.76 -3.16 0.49
CA PHE A 91 -5.86 -2.27 0.84
C PHE A 91 -5.63 -0.82 0.40
N LEU A 92 -4.60 -0.16 0.92
CA LEU A 92 -4.48 1.31 0.78
C LEU A 92 -4.20 1.74 -0.66
N THR A 93 -3.30 1.06 -1.37
CA THR A 93 -2.98 1.37 -2.77
C THR A 93 -4.18 1.10 -3.70
N PRO A 94 -4.78 -0.11 -3.71
CA PRO A 94 -5.97 -0.36 -4.54
C PRO A 94 -7.17 0.51 -4.18
N TYR A 95 -7.32 0.89 -2.90
CA TYR A 95 -8.38 1.80 -2.48
C TYR A 95 -8.13 3.21 -3.02
N ARG A 96 -6.92 3.74 -2.89
CA ARG A 96 -6.56 5.07 -3.40
C ARG A 96 -6.77 5.16 -4.91
N GLU A 97 -6.32 4.15 -5.65
CA GLU A 97 -6.47 4.10 -7.11
C GLU A 97 -7.94 4.04 -7.52
N ARG A 98 -8.74 3.18 -6.88
CA ARG A 98 -10.17 3.06 -7.20
C ARG A 98 -11.00 4.25 -6.74
N LEU A 99 -10.70 4.81 -5.57
CA LEU A 99 -11.43 5.96 -5.02
C LEU A 99 -11.32 7.17 -5.94
N MET A 100 -10.12 7.47 -6.45
CA MET A 100 -9.94 8.60 -7.37
C MET A 100 -10.78 8.46 -8.63
N VAL A 101 -10.82 7.26 -9.21
CA VAL A 101 -11.64 6.98 -10.40
C VAL A 101 -13.13 7.05 -10.07
N ALA A 102 -13.55 6.44 -8.95
CA ALA A 102 -14.94 6.45 -8.52
C ALA A 102 -15.44 7.89 -8.29
N LEU A 103 -14.70 8.70 -7.54
CA LEU A 103 -15.02 10.11 -7.32
C LEU A 103 -15.06 10.90 -8.62
N GLY A 104 -14.09 10.66 -9.53
CA GLY A 104 -14.07 11.32 -10.84
C GLY A 104 -15.32 11.01 -11.67
N LEU A 105 -15.76 9.75 -11.70
CA LEU A 105 -16.98 9.35 -12.39
C LEU A 105 -18.23 9.92 -11.73
N GLU A 106 -18.32 9.87 -10.40
CA GLU A 106 -19.43 10.45 -9.65
C GLU A 106 -19.56 11.94 -9.97
N LEU A 107 -18.47 12.70 -9.85
CA LEU A 107 -18.43 14.13 -10.16
C LEU A 107 -18.77 14.43 -11.62
N PHE A 108 -18.28 13.62 -12.57
CA PHE A 108 -18.57 13.81 -13.99
C PHE A 108 -20.06 13.64 -14.32
N THR A 109 -20.78 12.83 -13.55
CA THR A 109 -22.23 12.64 -13.72
C THR A 109 -23.09 13.70 -13.01
N VAL A 110 -22.47 14.58 -12.21
CA VAL A 110 -23.20 15.66 -11.53
C VAL A 110 -23.55 16.76 -12.53
N ASN A 111 -24.80 17.22 -12.49
CA ASN A 111 -25.24 18.37 -13.29
C ASN A 111 -24.80 19.70 -12.67
N ASP A 112 -24.78 20.78 -13.45
CA ASP A 112 -24.30 22.09 -13.00
C ASP A 112 -25.02 22.59 -11.74
N GLU A 113 -26.32 22.37 -11.64
CA GLU A 113 -27.11 22.80 -10.47
C GLU A 113 -26.62 22.14 -9.17
N LYS A 114 -26.49 20.81 -9.17
CA LYS A 114 -25.99 20.07 -8.01
C LYS A 114 -24.50 20.31 -7.78
N PHE A 115 -23.73 20.54 -8.84
CA PHE A 115 -22.32 20.89 -8.73
C PHE A 115 -22.16 22.22 -8.00
N MET A 116 -22.90 23.25 -8.40
CA MET A 116 -22.87 24.56 -7.77
C MET A 116 -23.32 24.47 -6.30
N ASP A 117 -24.34 23.67 -5.99
CA ASP A 117 -24.82 23.47 -4.62
C ASP A 117 -23.75 22.87 -3.67
N MET A 118 -22.90 21.96 -4.17
CA MET A 118 -21.82 21.37 -3.35
C MET A 118 -20.81 22.39 -2.82
N PHE A 119 -20.65 23.54 -3.47
CA PHE A 119 -19.69 24.58 -3.08
C PHE A 119 -20.35 25.81 -2.45
N VAL A 120 -21.67 25.85 -2.38
CA VAL A 120 -22.42 26.94 -1.76
C VAL A 120 -22.62 26.61 -0.29
N ALA A 121 -22.10 27.46 0.60
CA ALA A 121 -22.39 27.33 2.03
C ALA A 121 -23.91 27.49 2.26
N PRO A 122 -24.53 26.67 3.12
CA PRO A 122 -25.95 26.80 3.43
C PRO A 122 -26.30 28.24 3.83
N GLY A 123 -27.32 28.82 3.18
CA GLY A 123 -27.77 30.20 3.42
C GLY A 123 -26.93 31.30 2.73
N ALA A 124 -25.83 30.98 2.04
CA ALA A 124 -25.04 31.99 1.33
C ALA A 124 -25.83 32.68 0.21
N ILE A 125 -26.73 31.95 -0.46
CA ILE A 125 -27.63 32.52 -1.48
C ILE A 125 -28.55 33.57 -0.86
N ASP A 126 -29.14 33.29 0.31
CA ASP A 126 -30.04 34.22 0.99
C ASP A 126 -29.31 35.50 1.39
N ILE A 127 -28.07 35.38 1.89
CA ILE A 127 -27.22 36.52 2.23
C ILE A 127 -26.94 37.37 0.98
N LEU A 128 -26.52 36.75 -0.12
CA LEU A 128 -26.23 37.45 -1.37
C LEU A 128 -27.48 38.12 -1.95
N GLN A 129 -28.63 37.47 -1.88
CA GLN A 129 -29.91 38.06 -2.32
C GLN A 129 -30.29 39.27 -1.46
N ASN A 130 -30.11 39.20 -0.15
CA ASN A 130 -30.38 40.32 0.76
C ASN A 130 -29.45 41.51 0.46
N GLU A 131 -28.16 41.27 0.27
CA GLU A 131 -27.19 42.30 -0.12
C GLU A 131 -27.52 42.91 -1.49
N GLN A 132 -27.87 42.09 -2.48
CA GLN A 132 -28.29 42.56 -3.80
C GLN A 132 -29.52 43.49 -3.70
N GLN A 133 -30.53 43.10 -2.92
CA GLN A 133 -31.72 43.93 -2.71
C GLN A 133 -31.39 45.24 -1.98
N SER A 134 -30.51 45.19 -0.97
CA SER A 134 -30.03 46.36 -0.24
C SER A 134 -29.33 47.36 -1.17
N LEU A 135 -28.39 46.87 -1.99
CA LEU A 135 -27.67 47.67 -2.97
C LEU A 135 -28.60 48.27 -4.02
N HIS A 136 -29.56 47.48 -4.52
CA HIS A 136 -30.53 47.96 -5.51
C HIS A 136 -31.42 49.09 -4.96
N LYS A 137 -31.84 49.00 -3.69
CA LYS A 137 -32.57 50.10 -3.02
C LYS A 137 -31.72 51.37 -2.94
N ARG A 138 -30.45 51.24 -2.54
CA ARG A 138 -29.53 52.38 -2.45
C ARG A 138 -29.26 53.02 -3.82
N GLN A 139 -29.10 52.21 -4.86
CA GLN A 139 -28.95 52.68 -6.23
C GLN A 139 -30.15 53.53 -6.66
N LYS A 140 -31.39 53.06 -6.39
CA LYS A 140 -32.61 53.82 -6.71
C LYS A 140 -32.66 55.17 -6.01
N ILE A 141 -32.31 55.21 -4.73
CA ILE A 141 -32.27 56.46 -3.95
C ILE A 141 -31.26 57.43 -4.57
N LEU A 142 -30.03 56.99 -4.82
CA LEU A 142 -29.00 57.82 -5.43
C LEU A 142 -29.41 58.32 -6.82
N HIS A 143 -30.09 57.49 -7.61
CA HIS A 143 -30.59 57.89 -8.92
C HIS A 143 -31.69 58.94 -8.83
N SER A 144 -32.58 58.85 -7.83
CA SER A 144 -33.57 59.89 -7.53
C SER A 144 -32.87 61.21 -7.17
N CYS A 145 -31.93 61.17 -6.22
CA CYS A 145 -31.18 62.36 -5.80
C CYS A 145 -30.43 63.01 -6.96
N LEU A 146 -29.80 62.21 -7.84
CA LEU A 146 -29.16 62.71 -9.06
C LEU A 146 -30.15 63.43 -9.97
N THR A 147 -31.35 62.88 -10.12
CA THR A 147 -32.40 63.44 -10.99
C THR A 147 -32.91 64.76 -10.42
N GLU A 148 -33.18 64.82 -9.12
CA GLU A 148 -33.57 66.04 -8.41
C GLU A 148 -32.50 67.11 -8.52
N PHE A 149 -31.23 66.77 -8.26
CA PHE A 149 -30.12 67.71 -8.38
C PHE A 149 -30.01 68.30 -9.80
N LYS A 150 -30.13 67.46 -10.84
CA LYS A 150 -30.15 67.92 -12.24
C LYS A 150 -31.36 68.79 -12.57
N SER A 151 -32.48 68.60 -11.89
CA SER A 151 -33.66 69.46 -12.06
C SER A 151 -33.41 70.84 -11.46
N VAL A 152 -32.94 70.89 -10.21
CA VAL A 152 -32.65 72.15 -9.50
C VAL A 152 -31.57 72.96 -10.22
N ALA A 153 -30.49 72.30 -10.65
CA ALA A 153 -29.40 72.95 -11.38
C ALA A 153 -29.80 73.52 -12.75
N ARG A 154 -30.92 73.05 -13.33
CA ARG A 154 -31.47 73.60 -14.59
C ARG A 154 -32.49 74.72 -14.36
N SER A 155 -33.05 74.82 -13.16
CA SER A 155 -34.02 75.86 -12.79
C SER A 155 -33.38 77.12 -12.19
N LEU A 156 -32.10 77.06 -11.83
CA LEU A 156 -31.25 78.18 -11.42
C LEU A 156 -30.53 78.78 -12.63
#